data_AF-A0A3C0I0K8-F1
#
_entry.id   AF-A0A3C0I0K8-F1
#
_cell.length_a   1.000
_cell.length_b   1.000
_cell.length_c   1.000
_cell.angle_alpha   90.00
_cell.angle_beta   90.00
_cell.angle_gamma   90.00
#
_symmetry.space_group_name_H-M   'P 1'
#
loop_
_entity.id
_entity.type
_entity.pdbx_description
1 polymer ?
#
loop_
_entity_poly.entity_id
_entity_poly.type
_entity_poly.pdbx_seq_one_letter_code
_entity_poly.pdbx_strand_id
1 'polypeptide(L)'
;MNRSNKKGLEVNHFKRIPLQYSKCALPRPTYYKIECLDCDLIINVRWECQYGGILPTRTQNALPNPICPLCEGTHTKQFKINEQEYSEINQQWDAITLAETTEQLSIFNYQFSND
;
A
#
# COMPACT_ATOMS: atom_id res chain seq x y z
N MET A 1 35.65 43.76 -58.52
CA MET A 1 34.24 43.33 -58.70
C MET A 1 34.29 41.83 -58.92
N ASN A 2 33.83 40.93 -58.05
CA ASN A 2 32.51 40.84 -57.45
C ASN A 2 32.54 40.16 -56.07
N ARG A 3 31.70 40.69 -55.17
CA ARG A 3 31.33 40.14 -53.87
C ARG A 3 30.45 38.91 -54.07
N SER A 4 30.73 37.82 -53.36
CA SER A 4 29.74 36.76 -53.12
C SER A 4 29.46 36.65 -51.63
N ASN A 5 28.28 37.16 -51.27
CA ASN A 5 27.68 37.16 -49.94
C ASN A 5 27.53 35.73 -49.41
N LYS A 6 28.19 35.41 -48.30
CA LYS A 6 27.82 34.28 -47.45
C LYS A 6 26.55 34.67 -46.68
N LYS A 7 25.39 34.24 -47.16
CA LYS A 7 24.14 34.34 -46.39
C LYS A 7 24.27 33.42 -45.17
N GLY A 8 24.21 34.01 -43.99
CA GLY A 8 24.15 33.30 -42.72
C GLY A 8 22.93 32.40 -42.70
N LEU A 9 23.14 31.15 -42.31
CA LEU A 9 22.08 30.19 -42.03
C LEU A 9 21.42 30.63 -40.72
N GLU A 10 20.29 31.34 -40.80
CA GLU A 10 19.49 31.63 -39.61
C GLU A 10 18.91 30.31 -39.08
N VAL A 11 19.49 29.83 -37.98
CA VAL A 11 18.99 28.69 -37.23
C VAL A 11 17.68 29.14 -36.57
N ASN A 12 16.57 28.66 -37.11
CA ASN A 12 15.23 28.91 -36.57
C ASN A 12 15.22 28.63 -35.06
N HIS A 13 14.90 29.67 -34.30
CA HIS A 13 14.60 29.62 -32.87
C HIS A 13 13.43 28.63 -32.67
N PHE A 14 13.73 27.38 -32.30
CA PHE A 14 12.71 26.45 -31.82
C PHE A 14 12.09 27.05 -30.55
N LYS A 15 10.93 27.70 -30.69
CA LYS A 15 10.07 28.06 -29.56
C LYS A 15 9.75 26.75 -28.83
N ARG A 16 10.37 26.53 -27.66
CA ARG A 16 10.00 25.44 -26.76
C ARG A 16 8.54 25.65 -26.36
N ILE A 17 7.64 24.86 -26.92
CA ILE A 17 6.26 24.79 -26.46
C ILE A 17 6.32 24.26 -25.03
N PRO A 18 5.77 24.96 -24.02
CA PRO A 18 5.67 24.42 -22.68
C PRO A 18 4.80 23.17 -22.75
N LEU A 19 5.37 22.01 -22.47
CA LEU A 19 4.60 20.80 -22.26
C LEU A 19 3.84 20.99 -20.95
N GLN A 20 2.58 21.43 -21.05
CA GLN A 20 1.69 21.54 -19.92
C GLN A 20 1.22 20.14 -19.55
N TYR A 21 1.93 19.49 -18.64
CA TYR A 21 1.50 18.22 -18.09
C TYR A 21 0.24 18.46 -17.26
N SER A 22 -0.88 17.87 -17.68
CA SER A 22 -2.06 17.76 -16.84
C SER A 22 -1.67 17.02 -15.55
N LYS A 23 -1.99 17.60 -14.39
CA LYS A 23 -1.87 16.91 -13.10
C LYS A 23 -2.83 15.72 -13.13
N CYS A 24 -2.33 14.53 -13.49
CA CYS A 24 -3.11 13.31 -13.34
C CYS A 24 -3.43 13.11 -11.85
N ALA A 25 -4.67 12.72 -11.55
CA ALA A 25 -5.05 12.37 -10.20
C ALA A 25 -4.16 11.22 -9.69
N LEU A 26 -3.75 11.30 -8.42
CA LEU A 26 -3.01 10.21 -7.81
C LEU A 26 -3.89 8.94 -7.80
N PRO A 27 -3.28 7.77 -8.07
CA PRO A 27 -3.98 6.50 -8.07
C PRO A 27 -4.55 6.23 -6.68
N ARG A 28 -5.82 5.81 -6.62
CA ARG A 28 -6.48 5.47 -5.36
C ARG A 28 -5.89 4.18 -4.77
N PRO A 29 -5.76 4.08 -3.44
CA PRO A 29 -5.36 2.85 -2.78
C PRO A 29 -6.38 1.73 -3.05
N THR A 30 -5.88 0.50 -3.12
CA THR A 30 -6.69 -0.71 -3.16
C THR A 30 -6.41 -1.52 -1.90
N TYR A 31 -7.47 -2.00 -1.25
CA TYR A 31 -7.39 -2.70 0.02
C TYR A 31 -7.62 -4.20 -0.17
N TYR A 32 -6.94 -5.00 0.63
CA TYR A 32 -7.02 -6.46 0.59
C TYR A 32 -7.01 -7.06 2.00
N LYS A 33 -7.74 -8.15 2.18
CA LYS A 33 -7.58 -9.06 3.31
C LYS A 33 -7.17 -10.45 2.84
N ILE A 34 -6.50 -11.20 3.68
CA ILE A 34 -6.23 -12.62 3.52
C ILE A 34 -6.96 -13.35 4.64
N GLU A 35 -7.74 -14.35 4.26
CA GLU A 35 -8.60 -15.11 5.16
C GLU A 35 -8.35 -16.61 4.98
N CYS A 36 -8.40 -17.36 6.08
CA CYS A 36 -8.39 -18.82 6.08
C CYS A 36 -9.79 -19.34 5.77
N LEU A 37 -9.92 -20.23 4.79
CA LEU A 37 -11.21 -20.80 4.40
C LEU A 37 -11.66 -21.97 5.29
N ASP A 38 -10.76 -22.48 6.13
CA ASP A 38 -11.07 -23.62 7.02
C ASP A 38 -11.61 -23.16 8.38
N CYS A 39 -11.27 -21.94 8.82
CA CYS A 39 -11.66 -21.39 10.13
C CYS A 39 -12.12 -19.92 10.10
N ASP A 40 -12.31 -19.36 8.90
CA ASP A 40 -12.76 -17.98 8.66
C ASP A 40 -11.94 -16.89 9.37
N LEU A 41 -10.68 -17.21 9.72
CA LEU A 41 -9.78 -16.28 10.39
C LEU A 41 -9.16 -15.31 9.39
N ILE A 42 -9.27 -14.01 9.66
CA ILE A 42 -8.52 -12.97 8.94
C ILE A 42 -7.07 -13.01 9.41
N ILE A 43 -6.17 -13.40 8.51
CA ILE A 43 -4.74 -13.59 8.79
C ILE A 43 -3.95 -12.29 8.57
N ASN A 44 -4.31 -11.51 7.56
CA ASN A 44 -3.56 -10.31 7.20
C ASN A 44 -4.48 -9.31 6.49
N VAL A 45 -4.26 -8.02 6.71
CA VAL A 45 -4.94 -6.93 6.02
C VAL A 45 -3.90 -5.93 5.52
N ARG A 46 -3.98 -5.55 4.24
CA ARG A 46 -3.02 -4.62 3.61
C ARG A 46 -3.68 -3.71 2.58
N TRP A 47 -3.02 -2.62 2.24
CA TRP A 47 -3.40 -1.74 1.14
C TRP A 47 -2.22 -1.51 0.19
N GLU A 48 -2.52 -1.27 -1.07
CA GLU A 48 -1.54 -1.04 -2.13
C GLU A 48 -1.96 0.19 -2.97
N CYS A 49 -1.04 1.12 -3.20
CA CYS A 49 -1.24 2.18 -4.20
C CYS A 49 -0.60 1.73 -5.51
N GLN A 50 -1.37 1.66 -6.59
CA GLN A 50 -0.81 1.39 -7.91
C GLN A 50 0.13 2.53 -8.29
N TYR A 51 1.43 2.28 -8.42
CA TYR A 51 2.36 3.35 -8.80
C TYR A 51 2.15 3.71 -10.27
N GLY A 52 1.75 4.94 -10.58
CA GLY A 52 1.49 5.42 -11.95
C GLY A 52 2.74 5.74 -12.79
N GLY A 53 3.90 5.20 -12.43
CA GLY A 53 5.19 5.46 -13.08
C GLY A 53 5.58 4.41 -14.13
N ILE A 54 6.68 4.66 -14.85
CA ILE A 54 7.24 3.78 -15.91
C ILE A 54 7.92 2.53 -15.32
N LEU A 55 8.13 2.49 -14.01
CA LEU A 55 8.68 1.32 -13.34
C LEU A 55 7.66 0.18 -13.43
N PRO A 56 8.08 -1.04 -13.82
CA PRO A 56 7.18 -2.18 -13.81
C PRO A 56 6.59 -2.27 -12.40
N THR A 57 5.29 -2.04 -12.32
CA THR A 57 4.49 -2.32 -11.13
C THR A 57 4.77 -3.78 -10.88
N ARG A 58 5.59 -4.09 -9.86
CA ARG A 58 6.00 -5.44 -9.52
C ARG A 58 4.70 -6.19 -9.29
N THR A 59 4.24 -6.87 -10.33
CA THR A 59 2.93 -7.48 -10.43
C THR A 59 2.85 -8.42 -9.27
N GLN A 60 2.01 -8.09 -8.29
CA GLN A 60 1.33 -9.02 -7.42
C GLN A 60 2.16 -10.27 -7.17
N ASN A 61 3.35 -10.11 -6.57
CA ASN A 61 4.05 -11.27 -6.05
C ASN A 61 3.07 -11.80 -5.01
N ALA A 62 2.36 -12.88 -5.38
CA ALA A 62 1.48 -13.61 -4.50
C ALA A 62 2.25 -13.72 -3.19
N LEU A 63 1.77 -13.03 -2.16
CA LEU A 63 2.35 -13.23 -0.84
C LEU A 63 2.31 -14.76 -0.64
N PRO A 64 3.40 -15.39 -0.19
CA PRO A 64 3.39 -16.82 0.06
C PRO A 64 2.15 -17.13 0.88
N ASN A 65 1.30 -18.05 0.40
CA ASN A 65 0.02 -18.38 1.03
C ASN A 65 0.31 -18.61 2.52
N PRO A 66 -0.12 -17.70 3.41
CA PRO A 66 0.25 -17.82 4.80
C PRO A 66 -0.41 -19.09 5.35
N ILE A 67 0.33 -19.83 6.17
CA ILE A 67 -0.26 -20.91 6.96
C ILE A 67 -1.12 -20.25 8.04
N CYS A 68 -2.35 -20.72 8.21
CA CYS A 68 -3.24 -20.18 9.23
C CYS A 68 -2.65 -20.43 10.63
N PRO A 69 -2.46 -19.41 11.48
CA PRO A 69 -1.87 -19.60 12.81
C PRO A 69 -2.78 -20.35 13.78
N LEU A 70 -4.09 -20.45 13.47
CA LEU A 70 -5.07 -21.09 14.35
C LEU A 70 -5.29 -22.56 14.02
N CYS A 71 -5.54 -22.88 12.75
CA CYS A 71 -5.87 -24.24 12.32
C CYS A 71 -4.73 -24.94 11.56
N GLU A 72 -3.60 -24.25 11.35
CA GLU A 72 -2.45 -24.73 10.55
C GLU A 72 -2.80 -25.07 9.09
N GLY A 73 -4.01 -24.71 8.64
CA GLY A 73 -4.49 -24.89 7.28
C GLY A 73 -3.72 -24.03 6.27
N THR A 74 -3.56 -24.55 5.06
CA THR A 74 -2.93 -23.83 3.93
C THR A 74 -3.95 -23.22 2.98
N HIS A 75 -5.24 -23.44 3.22
CA HIS A 75 -6.33 -22.89 2.42
C HIS A 75 -6.58 -21.43 2.80
N THR A 76 -5.77 -20.55 2.25
CA THR A 76 -5.92 -19.11 2.42
C THR A 76 -6.26 -18.44 1.10
N LYS A 77 -7.09 -17.40 1.17
CA LYS A 77 -7.53 -16.65 0.00
C LYS A 77 -7.44 -15.15 0.25
N GLN A 78 -6.95 -14.44 -0.74
CA GLN A 78 -6.93 -12.98 -0.75
C GLN A 78 -8.25 -12.45 -1.33
N PHE A 79 -8.89 -11.55 -0.59
CA PHE A 79 -10.10 -10.84 -1.00
C PHE A 79 -9.80 -9.35 -1.13
N LYS A 80 -10.33 -8.73 -2.18
CA LYS A 80 -10.33 -7.27 -2.31
C LYS A 80 -11.46 -6.72 -1.45
N ILE A 81 -11.12 -5.76 -0.59
CA ILE A 81 -12.07 -5.12 0.33
C ILE A 81 -12.18 -3.63 0.03
N ASN A 82 -13.17 -2.99 0.62
CA ASN A 82 -13.30 -1.54 0.57
C ASN A 82 -12.52 -0.88 1.73
N GLU A 83 -12.43 0.44 1.70
CA GLU A 83 -11.73 1.22 2.74
C GLU A 83 -12.41 1.12 4.11
N GLN A 84 -13.74 1.07 4.13
CA GLN A 84 -14.51 0.98 5.38
C GLN A 84 -14.22 -0.33 6.12
N GLU A 85 -14.30 -1.46 5.42
CA GLU A 85 -14.00 -2.79 5.95
C GLU A 85 -12.55 -2.86 6.45
N TYR A 86 -11.61 -2.23 5.72
CA TYR A 86 -10.22 -2.11 6.16
C TYR A 86 -10.10 -1.37 7.50
N SER A 87 -10.78 -0.22 7.64
CA SER A 87 -10.78 0.55 8.88
C SER A 87 -11.44 -0.20 10.04
N GLU A 88 -12.54 -0.89 9.79
CA GLU A 88 -13.25 -1.69 10.80
C GLU A 88 -12.37 -2.82 11.35
N ILE A 89 -11.68 -3.57 10.47
CA ILE A 89 -10.78 -4.65 10.90
C ILE A 89 -9.61 -4.09 11.72
N ASN A 90 -8.97 -3.01 11.25
CA ASN A 90 -7.86 -2.40 11.99
C ASN A 90 -8.30 -1.90 13.37
N GLN A 91 -9.47 -1.26 13.46
CA GLN A 91 -10.00 -0.78 14.73
C GLN A 91 -10.24 -1.93 15.73
N GLN A 92 -10.72 -3.09 15.24
CA GLN A 92 -10.88 -4.29 16.08
C GLN A 92 -9.54 -4.80 16.60
N TRP A 93 -8.51 -4.86 15.75
CA TRP A 93 -7.17 -5.30 16.14
C TRP A 93 -6.50 -4.35 17.14
N ASP A 94 -6.66 -3.04 16.94
CA ASP A 94 -6.18 -2.02 17.88
C ASP A 94 -6.86 -2.18 19.24
N ALA A 95 -8.17 -2.42 19.26
CA ALA A 95 -8.93 -2.62 20.49
C ALA A 95 -8.48 -3.87 21.27
N ILE A 96 -8.23 -4.99 20.57
CA ILE A 96 -7.70 -6.23 21.18
C ILE A 96 -6.32 -5.97 21.79
N THR A 97 -5.43 -5.33 21.02
CA THR A 97 -4.07 -5.02 21.47
C THR A 97 -4.08 -4.13 22.72
N LEU A 98 -4.97 -3.14 22.76
CA LEU A 98 -5.13 -2.25 23.91
C LEU A 98 -5.69 -2.97 25.13
N ALA A 99 -6.64 -3.90 24.95
CA ALA A 99 -7.20 -4.72 26.03
C ALA A 99 -6.12 -5.63 26.65
N GLU A 100 -5.35 -6.33 25.83
CA GLU A 100 -4.25 -7.20 26.27
C GLU A 100 -3.18 -6.42 27.05
N THR A 101 -2.85 -5.21 26.58
CA THR A 101 -1.88 -4.33 27.25
C THR A 101 -2.40 -3.87 28.62
N THR A 102 -3.68 -3.55 28.72
CA THR A 102 -4.31 -3.10 29.97
C THR A 102 -4.36 -4.22 31.01
N GLU A 103 -4.67 -5.44 30.57
CA GLU A 103 -4.66 -6.62 31.43
C GLU A 103 -3.25 -6.92 31.96
N GLN A 104 -2.24 -6.89 31.09
CA GLN A 104 -0.84 -7.08 31.49
C GLN A 104 -0.37 -6.04 32.50
N LEU A 105 -0.74 -4.77 32.33
CA LEU A 105 -0.42 -3.70 33.28
C LEU A 105 -1.14 -3.89 34.63
N SER A 106 -2.38 -4.39 34.62
CA SER A 106 -3.13 -4.66 35.86
C SER A 106 -2.51 -5.82 36.66
N ILE A 107 -2.02 -6.86 35.98
CA ILE A 107 -1.34 -8.00 36.60
C ILE A 107 0.01 -7.56 37.19
N PHE A 108 0.79 -6.76 36.46
CA PHE A 108 2.06 -6.23 36.94
C PHE A 108 1.92 -5.37 38.20
N ASN A 109 0.90 -4.49 38.24
CA ASN A 109 0.65 -3.64 39.40
C ASN A 109 0.18 -4.43 40.63
N TYR A 110 -0.50 -5.56 40.43
CA TYR A 110 -0.94 -6.43 41.52
C TYR A 110 0.23 -7.23 42.13
N GLN A 111 1.25 -7.58 41.35
CA GLN A 111 2.46 -8.24 41.86
C GLN A 111 3.35 -7.27 42.66
N PHE A 112 3.45 -6.00 42.26
CA PHE A 112 4.26 -5.00 42.99
C PHE A 112 3.60 -4.39 44.23
N SER A 113 2.31 -4.64 44.47
CA SER A 113 1.59 -4.15 45.66
C SER A 113 1.54 -5.16 46.80
N ASN A 114 2.10 -6.36 46.60
CA ASN A 114 2.10 -7.46 47.58
C ASN A 114 3.51 -7.83 48.10
N ASP A 115 4.52 -7.03 47.78
CA ASP A 115 5.86 -7.02 48.42
C ASP A 115 6.02 -5.76 49.28
#